data_AF-E0WQK6-F1
#
_entry.id   AF-E0WQK6-F1
#
_cell.length_a   1.000
_cell.length_b   1.000
_cell.length_c   1.000
_cell.angle_alpha   90.00
_cell.angle_beta   90.00
_cell.angle_gamma   90.00
#
_symmetry.space_group_name_H-M   'P 1'
#
loop_
_entity.id
_entity.type
_entity.pdbx_description
1 polymer ?
#
loop_
_entity_poly.entity_id
_entity_poly.type
_entity_poly.pdbx_seq_one_letter_code
_entity_poly.pdbx_strand_id
1 'polypeptide(L)'
;MVKTAVNHVSAVARNKFAENNAELVDKKQWLSTLDNKTSSPCIIRDRLCYTLAGKPIGHTIPYLQGAGRLHFCCRSTETLVTKSWRALGIDRDELEAGTRASMDGQVPAETTYADWLQQQPYSRQVQVLGKTRANLLREGKRQVDDFFSDKGEWLTLEQLHKTVA
;
A
#
# COMPACT_ATOMS: atom_id res chain seq x y z
N MET A 1 3.31 22.54 -0.25
CA MET A 1 4.09 22.70 0.99
C MET A 1 3.30 22.28 2.24
N VAL A 2 2.08 22.79 2.46
CA VAL A 2 1.25 22.44 3.65
C VAL A 2 1.01 20.93 3.84
N LYS A 3 0.56 20.21 2.80
CA LYS A 3 0.29 18.76 2.90
C LYS A 3 1.53 17.95 3.31
N THR A 4 2.69 18.25 2.73
CA THR A 4 3.95 17.57 3.05
C THR A 4 4.36 17.82 4.50
N ALA A 5 4.21 19.05 5.00
CA ALA A 5 4.52 19.38 6.39
C ALA A 5 3.60 18.64 7.37
N VAL A 6 2.28 18.64 7.11
CA VAL A 6 1.30 17.90 7.92
C VAL A 6 1.61 16.41 7.93
N ASN A 7 1.84 15.81 6.75
CA ASN A 7 2.18 14.40 6.65
C ASN A 7 3.48 14.06 7.40
N HIS A 8 4.49 14.93 7.33
CA HIS A 8 5.74 14.74 8.06
C HIS A 8 5.49 14.69 9.57
N VAL A 9 4.77 15.66 10.12
CA VAL A 9 4.42 15.70 11.55
C VAL A 9 3.62 14.46 11.95
N SER A 10 2.61 14.07 11.15
CA SER A 10 1.80 12.89 11.43
C SER A 10 2.61 11.59 11.38
N ALA A 11 3.60 11.47 10.49
CA ALA A 11 4.47 10.31 10.42
C ALA A 11 5.45 10.25 11.61
N VAL A 12 6.02 11.38 12.03
CA VAL A 12 6.86 11.45 13.23
C VAL A 12 6.06 11.04 14.47
N ALA A 13 4.82 11.53 14.60
CA ALA A 13 3.93 11.14 15.70
C ALA A 13 3.64 9.63 15.71
N ARG A 14 3.32 9.03 14.56
CA ARG A 14 3.11 7.58 14.44
C ARG A 14 4.36 6.77 14.79
N ASN A 15 5.53 7.19 14.33
CA ASN A 15 6.79 6.53 14.66
C ASN A 15 7.06 6.54 16.16
N LYS A 16 6.96 7.72 16.80
CA LYS A 16 7.14 7.82 18.26
C LYS A 16 6.10 7.02 19.04
N PHE A 17 4.86 7.01 18.56
CA PHE A 17 3.81 6.19 19.17
C PHE A 17 4.16 4.70 19.07
N ALA A 18 4.59 4.23 17.90
CA ALA A 18 4.98 2.83 17.72
C ALA A 18 6.22 2.45 18.54
N GLU A 19 7.21 3.35 18.63
CA GLU A 19 8.41 3.16 19.45
C GLU A 19 8.08 3.04 20.95
N ASN A 20 7.24 3.96 21.46
CA ASN A 20 6.83 3.95 22.86
C ASN A 20 5.89 2.79 23.23
N ASN A 21 5.28 2.13 22.23
CA ASN A 21 4.34 1.02 22.41
C ASN A 21 4.82 -0.24 21.68
N ALA A 22 6.15 -0.42 21.53
CA ALA A 22 6.73 -1.54 20.79
C ALA A 22 6.41 -2.92 21.41
N GLU A 23 6.02 -2.93 22.69
CA GLU A 23 5.52 -4.13 23.36
C GLU A 23 4.13 -4.57 22.88
N LEU A 24 3.31 -3.65 22.36
CA LEU A 24 1.95 -3.91 21.87
C LEU A 24 1.88 -4.00 20.34
N VAL A 25 2.69 -3.21 19.64
CA VAL A 25 2.69 -3.14 18.17
C VAL A 25 3.63 -4.20 17.60
N ASP A 26 3.13 -5.00 16.67
CA ASP A 26 3.91 -6.03 15.96
C ASP A 26 4.62 -5.43 14.74
N LYS A 27 3.86 -4.75 13.88
CA LYS A 27 4.33 -4.29 12.57
C LYS A 27 3.60 -3.05 12.07
N LYS A 28 4.21 -2.38 11.11
CA LYS A 28 3.62 -1.30 10.31
C LYS A 28 3.04 -1.89 9.05
N GLN A 29 1.81 -1.56 8.72
CA GLN A 29 1.18 -1.94 7.47
C GLN A 29 0.85 -0.70 6.65
N TRP A 30 1.28 -0.71 5.40
CA TRP A 30 1.03 0.39 4.48
C TRP A 30 -0.45 0.42 4.07
N LEU A 31 -1.03 1.62 4.00
CA LEU A 31 -2.42 1.84 3.65
C LEU A 31 -2.52 2.95 2.61
N SER A 32 -2.70 2.57 1.35
CA SER A 32 -2.92 3.50 0.25
C SER A 32 -4.36 3.96 0.14
N THR A 33 -4.55 5.18 -0.36
CA THR A 33 -5.90 5.66 -0.67
C THR A 33 -6.42 4.90 -1.90
N LEU A 34 -7.59 4.28 -1.82
CA LEU A 34 -8.20 3.60 -2.97
C LEU A 34 -8.94 4.60 -3.86
N ASP A 35 -8.20 5.25 -4.76
CA ASP A 35 -8.74 6.21 -5.72
C ASP A 35 -7.83 6.42 -6.94
N ASN A 36 -8.25 7.29 -7.86
CA ASN A 36 -7.55 7.53 -9.14
C ASN A 36 -6.29 8.40 -9.04
N LYS A 37 -5.94 8.93 -7.86
CA LYS A 37 -4.79 9.84 -7.68
C LYS A 37 -3.71 9.24 -6.76
N THR A 38 -3.81 7.96 -6.42
CA THR A 38 -2.72 7.25 -5.75
C THR A 38 -1.61 6.96 -6.73
N SER A 39 -0.40 7.38 -6.38
CA SER A 39 0.77 7.25 -7.23
C SER A 39 1.31 5.82 -7.24
N SER A 40 1.89 5.39 -8.37
CA SER A 40 2.50 4.07 -8.55
C SER A 40 3.31 3.54 -7.36
N PRO A 41 4.27 4.28 -6.76
CA PRO A 41 5.04 3.73 -5.65
C PRO A 41 4.21 3.44 -4.40
N CYS A 42 3.03 4.03 -4.25
CA CYS A 42 2.08 3.68 -3.20
C CYS A 42 1.25 2.45 -3.56
N ILE A 43 0.87 2.27 -4.83
CA ILE A 43 0.04 1.16 -5.32
C ILE A 43 0.66 -0.20 -4.93
N ILE A 44 1.92 -0.43 -5.31
CA ILE A 44 2.63 -1.69 -5.01
C ILE A 44 2.87 -1.92 -3.52
N ARG A 45 2.79 -0.87 -2.70
CA ARG A 45 3.04 -0.96 -1.27
C ARG A 45 1.78 -1.24 -0.47
N ASP A 46 0.59 -1.10 -1.04
CA ASP A 46 -0.65 -1.22 -0.28
C ASP A 46 -0.75 -2.58 0.42
N ARG A 47 -1.13 -2.57 1.71
CA ARG A 47 -1.24 -3.73 2.61
C ARG A 47 0.08 -4.47 2.89
N LEU A 48 1.20 -4.11 2.26
CA LEU A 48 2.51 -4.67 2.60
C LEU A 48 2.92 -4.31 4.03
N CYS A 49 3.57 -5.27 4.69
CA CYS A 49 3.93 -5.20 6.09
C CYS A 49 5.44 -4.98 6.27
N TYR A 50 5.77 -4.12 7.23
CA TYR A 50 7.13 -3.74 7.56
C TYR A 50 7.33 -3.83 9.07
N THR A 51 8.55 -4.12 9.49
CA THR A 51 8.91 -4.02 10.91
C THR A 51 8.79 -2.57 11.39
N LEU A 52 8.82 -2.33 12.70
CA LEU A 52 8.83 -0.98 13.25
C LEU A 52 10.01 -0.13 12.71
N ALA A 53 11.13 -0.77 12.40
CA ALA A 53 12.30 -0.18 11.78
C ALA A 53 12.20 -0.01 10.24
N GLY A 54 11.09 -0.40 9.62
CA GLY A 54 10.86 -0.26 8.18
C GLY A 54 11.50 -1.35 7.31
N LYS A 55 11.86 -2.50 7.87
CA LYS A 55 12.33 -3.66 7.07
C LYS A 55 11.13 -4.42 6.51
N PRO A 56 11.13 -4.83 5.24
CA PRO A 56 10.01 -5.55 4.65
C PRO A 56 9.81 -6.94 5.27
N ILE A 57 8.56 -7.39 5.36
CA ILE A 57 8.17 -8.70 5.93
C ILE A 57 7.47 -9.51 4.85
N GLY A 58 8.09 -10.60 4.40
CA GLY A 58 7.51 -11.49 3.37
C GLY A 58 7.55 -10.94 1.95
N HIS A 59 8.27 -9.84 1.71
CA HIS A 59 8.49 -9.26 0.38
C HIS A 59 9.84 -8.51 0.31
N THR A 60 10.21 -8.03 -0.87
CA THR A 60 11.47 -7.31 -1.14
C THR A 60 11.31 -5.80 -1.28
N ILE A 61 10.07 -5.31 -1.43
CA ILE A 61 9.77 -3.89 -1.63
C ILE A 61 10.23 -3.05 -0.42
N PRO A 62 11.07 -2.01 -0.60
CA PRO A 62 11.56 -1.21 0.51
C PRO A 62 10.53 -0.19 1.02
N TYR A 63 10.57 0.09 2.33
CA TYR A 63 9.72 1.08 3.00
C TYR A 63 10.04 2.53 2.60
N LEU A 64 11.31 2.80 2.24
CA LEU A 64 11.83 4.11 1.86
C LEU A 64 11.54 5.17 2.94
N GLN A 65 10.99 6.33 2.58
CA GLN A 65 10.68 7.43 3.50
C GLN A 65 9.39 7.21 4.31
N GLY A 66 8.67 6.11 4.03
CA GLY A 66 7.43 5.73 4.70
C GLY A 66 6.16 6.34 4.09
N ALA A 67 5.03 5.79 4.53
CA ALA A 67 3.72 6.22 4.03
C ALA A 67 3.44 7.68 4.40
N GLY A 68 2.84 8.42 3.46
CA GLY A 68 2.58 9.86 3.61
C GLY A 68 3.78 10.76 3.34
N ARG A 69 5.00 10.22 3.34
CA ARG A 69 6.26 10.96 3.11
C ARG A 69 7.01 10.57 1.84
N LEU A 70 6.63 9.48 1.20
CA LEU A 70 7.36 8.90 0.07
C LEU A 70 7.52 9.82 -1.15
N HIS A 71 6.53 10.67 -1.40
CA HIS A 71 6.53 11.58 -2.54
C HIS A 71 5.67 12.81 -2.23
N PHE A 72 5.77 13.82 -3.10
CA PHE A 72 4.95 15.03 -2.97
C PHE A 72 3.46 14.69 -2.99
N CYS A 73 2.68 15.39 -2.17
CA CYS A 73 1.23 15.22 -2.07
C CYS A 73 0.78 13.77 -1.82
N CYS A 74 1.62 12.93 -1.20
CA CYS A 74 1.24 11.56 -0.84
C CYS A 74 0.02 11.57 0.09
N ARG A 75 -0.94 10.68 -0.19
CA ARG A 75 -2.18 10.52 0.60
C ARG A 75 -2.32 9.14 1.25
N SER A 76 -1.38 8.24 0.93
CA SER A 76 -1.23 6.99 1.66
C SER A 76 -0.78 7.28 3.10
N THR A 77 -1.17 6.40 4.01
CA THR A 77 -0.79 6.41 5.42
C THR A 77 -0.29 5.02 5.79
N GLU A 78 0.13 4.84 7.04
CA GLU A 78 0.35 3.53 7.61
C GLU A 78 -0.61 3.29 8.78
N THR A 79 -0.82 2.02 9.04
CA THR A 79 -1.56 1.48 10.18
C THR A 79 -0.60 0.67 11.03
N LEU A 80 -0.78 0.73 12.34
CA LEU A 80 0.01 -0.06 13.28
C LEU A 80 -0.80 -1.31 13.61
N VAL A 81 -0.25 -2.47 13.24
CA VAL A 81 -0.87 -3.77 13.52
C VAL A 81 -0.39 -4.21 14.90
N THR A 82 -1.32 -4.46 15.80
CA THR A 82 -1.02 -4.97 17.14
C THR A 82 -0.59 -6.42 17.06
N LYS A 83 0.12 -6.87 18.11
CA LYS A 83 0.31 -8.31 18.34
C LYS A 83 -1.04 -9.00 18.48
N SER A 84 -1.05 -10.31 18.23
CA SER A 84 -2.23 -11.13 18.46
C SER A 84 -2.65 -11.09 19.92
N TRP A 85 -3.93 -11.30 20.19
CA TRP A 85 -4.48 -11.31 21.55
C TRP A 85 -3.76 -12.33 22.43
N ARG A 86 -3.48 -13.52 21.89
CA ARG A 86 -2.70 -14.55 22.58
C ARG A 86 -1.27 -14.10 22.91
N ALA A 87 -0.60 -13.38 22.00
CA ALA A 87 0.73 -12.83 22.26
C ALA A 87 0.70 -11.68 23.30
N LEU A 88 -0.46 -11.07 23.53
CA LEU A 88 -0.70 -10.09 24.59
C LEU A 88 -1.20 -10.75 25.90
N GLY A 89 -1.27 -12.08 25.97
CA GLY A 89 -1.74 -12.82 27.15
C GLY A 89 -3.27 -12.88 27.28
N ILE A 90 -4.01 -12.54 26.23
CA ILE A 90 -5.48 -12.62 26.18
C ILE A 90 -5.85 -13.87 25.37
N ASP A 91 -6.41 -14.88 26.04
CA ASP A 91 -6.82 -16.12 25.38
C ASP A 91 -8.17 -15.95 24.67
N ARG A 92 -8.14 -15.34 23.49
CA ARG A 92 -9.30 -15.16 22.62
C ARG A 92 -8.86 -15.07 21.16
N ASP A 93 -9.75 -15.45 20.25
CA ASP A 93 -9.52 -15.35 18.81
C ASP A 93 -9.53 -13.90 18.32
N GLU A 94 -8.83 -13.65 17.21
CA GLU A 94 -8.76 -12.35 16.57
C GLU A 94 -10.13 -11.90 16.06
N LEU A 95 -10.33 -10.58 16.03
CA LEU A 95 -11.54 -9.99 15.45
C LEU A 95 -11.55 -10.17 13.92
N GLU A 96 -12.75 -10.29 13.37
CA GLU A 96 -12.93 -10.26 11.92
C GLU A 96 -12.43 -8.94 11.33
N ALA A 97 -11.88 -9.03 10.11
CA ALA A 97 -11.40 -7.86 9.40
C ALA A 97 -12.57 -6.90 9.14
N GLY A 98 -12.38 -5.63 9.49
CA GLY A 98 -13.38 -4.59 9.27
C GLY A 98 -13.46 -4.12 7.82
N THR A 99 -13.76 -2.83 7.65
CA THR A 99 -13.80 -2.18 6.34
C THR A 99 -12.79 -1.04 6.24
N ARG A 100 -12.34 -0.72 5.03
CA ARG A 100 -11.56 0.50 4.72
C ARG A 100 -12.30 1.40 3.74
N ALA A 101 -11.95 2.68 3.74
CA ALA A 101 -12.53 3.65 2.81
C ALA A 101 -11.96 3.49 1.39
N SER A 102 -12.84 3.65 0.40
CA SER A 102 -12.55 3.77 -1.02
C SER A 102 -13.30 4.97 -1.61
N MET A 103 -12.92 5.39 -2.83
CA MET A 103 -13.56 6.49 -3.57
C MET A 103 -15.07 6.32 -3.72
N ASP A 104 -15.55 5.08 -3.90
CA ASP A 104 -16.97 4.78 -4.16
C ASP A 104 -17.72 4.21 -2.92
N GLY A 105 -17.09 4.21 -1.73
CA GLY A 105 -17.68 3.68 -0.50
C GLY A 105 -16.72 2.83 0.32
N GLN A 106 -17.24 2.13 1.33
CA GLN A 106 -16.45 1.20 2.12
C GLN A 106 -16.24 -0.12 1.37
N VAL A 107 -15.05 -0.68 1.51
CA VAL A 107 -14.67 -2.01 0.99
C VAL A 107 -14.08 -2.84 2.13
N PRO A 108 -13.98 -4.18 2.01
CA PRO A 108 -13.30 -5.00 3.01
C PRO A 108 -11.89 -4.48 3.34
N ALA A 109 -11.49 -4.54 4.61
CA ALA A 109 -10.19 -4.00 5.06
C ALA A 109 -8.99 -4.63 4.35
N GLU A 110 -9.13 -5.89 3.92
CA GLU A 110 -8.08 -6.64 3.23
C GLU A 110 -7.98 -6.32 1.73
N THR A 111 -8.94 -5.61 1.14
CA THR A 111 -8.88 -5.25 -0.28
C THR A 111 -7.63 -4.42 -0.55
N THR A 112 -6.73 -4.96 -1.37
CA THR A 112 -5.52 -4.24 -1.81
C THR A 112 -5.86 -3.24 -2.91
N TYR A 113 -4.95 -2.30 -3.18
CA TYR A 113 -5.10 -1.40 -4.31
C TYR A 113 -5.14 -2.17 -5.64
N ALA A 114 -4.35 -3.23 -5.78
CA ALA A 114 -4.35 -4.08 -6.97
C ALA A 114 -5.73 -4.72 -7.21
N ASP A 115 -6.30 -5.35 -6.18
CA ASP A 115 -7.63 -5.98 -6.24
C ASP A 115 -8.70 -4.93 -6.58
N TRP A 116 -8.65 -3.80 -5.86
CA TRP A 116 -9.58 -2.70 -6.08
C TRP A 116 -9.50 -2.23 -7.54
N LEU A 117 -8.29 -1.97 -8.06
CA LEU A 117 -8.07 -1.45 -9.41
C LEU A 117 -8.51 -2.43 -10.50
N GLN A 118 -8.30 -3.72 -10.30
CA GLN A 118 -8.70 -4.76 -11.25
C GLN A 118 -10.22 -4.79 -11.46
N GLN A 119 -10.99 -4.53 -10.40
CA GLN A 119 -12.45 -4.48 -10.44
C GLN A 119 -13.01 -3.17 -11.02
N GLN A 120 -12.18 -2.15 -11.22
CA GLN A 120 -12.63 -0.84 -11.69
C GLN A 120 -13.03 -0.84 -13.19
N PRO A 121 -13.88 0.11 -13.61
CA PRO A 121 -14.13 0.35 -15.03
C PRO A 121 -12.84 0.63 -15.80
N TYR A 122 -12.80 0.24 -17.07
CA TYR A 122 -11.61 0.41 -17.91
C TYR A 122 -11.14 1.87 -17.98
N SER A 123 -12.07 2.83 -18.06
CA SER A 123 -11.75 4.26 -18.03
C SER A 123 -10.95 4.67 -16.79
N ARG A 124 -11.26 4.10 -15.62
CA ARG A 124 -10.56 4.35 -14.36
C ARG A 124 -9.19 3.67 -14.34
N GLN A 125 -9.08 2.45 -14.85
CA GLN A 125 -7.79 1.78 -15.01
C GLN A 125 -6.85 2.57 -15.93
N VAL A 126 -7.36 3.15 -17.01
CA VAL A 126 -6.58 4.02 -17.91
C VAL A 126 -6.09 5.28 -17.19
N GLN A 127 -6.91 5.89 -16.32
CA GLN A 127 -6.50 7.06 -15.55
C GLN A 127 -5.34 6.75 -14.59
N VAL A 128 -5.30 5.54 -14.01
CA VAL A 128 -4.26 5.14 -13.05
C VAL A 128 -3.01 4.59 -13.74
N LEU A 129 -3.16 3.68 -14.70
CA LEU A 129 -2.06 2.91 -15.29
C LEU A 129 -1.57 3.46 -16.65
N GLY A 130 -2.40 4.28 -17.29
CA GLY A 130 -2.29 4.60 -18.72
C GLY A 130 -2.87 3.51 -19.62
N LYS A 131 -3.15 3.88 -20.88
CA LYS A 131 -3.88 3.03 -21.85
C LYS A 131 -3.24 1.64 -22.05
N THR A 132 -1.92 1.59 -22.25
CA THR A 132 -1.22 0.33 -22.56
C THR A 132 -1.28 -0.66 -21.41
N ARG A 133 -0.96 -0.25 -20.18
CA ARG A 133 -1.01 -1.12 -19.00
C ARG A 133 -2.44 -1.51 -18.64
N ALA A 134 -3.40 -0.59 -18.79
CA ALA A 134 -4.81 -0.90 -18.59
C ALA A 134 -5.31 -1.97 -19.58
N ASN A 135 -4.86 -1.96 -20.83
CA ASN A 135 -5.15 -3.03 -21.79
C ASN A 135 -4.57 -4.37 -21.35
N LEU A 136 -3.29 -4.40 -20.96
CA LEU A 136 -2.63 -5.62 -20.49
C LEU A 136 -3.32 -6.23 -19.26
N LEU A 137 -3.75 -5.37 -18.33
CA LEU A 137 -4.51 -5.77 -17.15
C LEU A 137 -5.88 -6.35 -17.54
N ARG A 138 -6.61 -5.68 -18.46
CA ARG A 138 -7.94 -6.11 -18.88
C ARG A 138 -7.93 -7.41 -19.67
N GLU A 139 -6.91 -7.60 -20.50
CA GLU A 139 -6.68 -8.83 -21.27
C GLU A 139 -6.15 -9.98 -20.41
N GLY A 140 -5.89 -9.76 -19.10
CA GLY A 140 -5.37 -10.77 -18.18
C GLY A 140 -3.92 -11.18 -18.47
N LYS A 141 -3.19 -10.42 -19.31
CA LYS A 141 -1.79 -10.69 -19.67
C LYS A 141 -0.80 -10.34 -18.56
N ARG A 142 -1.22 -9.45 -17.65
CA ARG A 142 -0.44 -8.93 -16.52
C ARG A 142 -1.37 -8.62 -15.36
N GLN A 143 -0.89 -8.85 -14.14
CA GLN A 143 -1.46 -8.30 -12.91
C GLN A 143 -0.88 -6.91 -12.63
N VAL A 144 -1.46 -6.20 -11.67
CA VAL A 144 -0.99 -4.85 -11.30
C VAL A 144 0.45 -4.87 -10.78
N ASP A 145 0.81 -5.91 -10.03
CA ASP A 145 2.14 -6.06 -9.43
C ASP A 145 3.23 -6.29 -10.48
N ASP A 146 2.88 -6.90 -11.62
CA ASP A 146 3.82 -7.13 -12.75
C ASP A 146 4.26 -5.83 -13.44
N PHE A 147 3.65 -4.69 -13.12
CA PHE A 147 4.09 -3.39 -13.61
C PHE A 147 5.24 -2.78 -12.79
N PHE A 148 5.70 -3.50 -11.77
CA PHE A 148 6.77 -3.09 -10.88
C PHE A 148 7.96 -4.05 -10.95
N SER A 149 9.14 -3.53 -10.65
CA SER A 149 10.32 -4.35 -10.40
C SER A 149 10.25 -5.00 -9.01
N ASP A 150 11.16 -5.95 -8.73
CA ASP A 150 11.33 -6.56 -7.40
C ASP A 150 11.64 -5.53 -6.28
N LYS A 151 12.06 -4.32 -6.67
CA LYS A 151 12.32 -3.19 -5.76
C LYS A 151 11.13 -2.22 -5.65
N GLY A 152 10.02 -2.52 -6.31
CA GLY A 152 8.82 -1.69 -6.34
C GLY A 152 8.97 -0.42 -7.17
N GLU A 153 9.84 -0.45 -8.18
CA GLU A 153 10.01 0.64 -9.14
C GLU A 153 9.05 0.45 -10.31
N TRP A 154 8.44 1.53 -10.78
CA TRP A 154 7.50 1.47 -11.90
C TRP A 154 8.24 1.20 -13.21
N LEU A 155 7.96 0.05 -13.83
CA LEU A 155 8.62 -0.36 -15.07
C LEU A 155 8.17 0.52 -16.24
N THR A 156 9.09 0.89 -17.13
CA THR A 156 8.76 1.54 -18.39
C THR A 156 8.09 0.57 -19.37
N LEU A 157 7.42 1.08 -20.40
CA LEU A 157 6.79 0.22 -21.41
C LEU A 157 7.83 -0.63 -22.16
N GLU A 158 9.01 -0.08 -22.42
CA GLU A 158 10.12 -0.82 -23.04
C GLU A 158 10.62 -1.95 -22.14
N GLN A 159 10.73 -1.71 -20.83
CA GLN A 159 11.10 -2.75 -19.87
C GLN A 159 10.05 -3.87 -19.84
N LEU A 160 8.76 -3.51 -19.83
CA LEU A 160 7.67 -4.49 -19.86
C LEU A 160 7.69 -5.35 -21.13
N HIS A 161 8.03 -4.77 -22.29
CA HIS A 161 8.14 -5.53 -23.54
C HIS A 161 9.28 -6.55 -23.50
N LYS A 162 10.41 -6.21 -22.85
CA LYS A 162 11.55 -7.13 -22.70
C LYS A 162 11.26 -8.31 -21.77
N THR A 163 10.33 -8.16 -20.82
CA THR A 163 9.91 -9.23 -19.91
C THR A 163 8.84 -10.16 -20.51
N VAL A 164 8.40 -9.92 -21.75
CA VAL A 164 7.41 -10.75 -22.48
C VAL A 164 8.08 -11.71 -23.47
N ALA A 165 9.38 -11.53 -23.76
CA ALA A 165 10.19 -12.42 -24.59
C ALA A 165 10.89 -13.49 -23.73
#